data_AF-A0A2V4CAM1-F1
#
_entry.id   AF-A0A2V4CAM1-F1
#
_cell.length_a   1.000
_cell.length_b   1.000
_cell.length_c   1.000
_cell.angle_alpha   90.00
_cell.angle_beta   90.00
_cell.angle_gamma   90.00
#
_symmetry.space_group_name_H-M   'P 1'
#
loop_
_entity.id
_entity.type
_entity.pdbx_description
1 polymer ?
#
loop_
_entity_poly.entity_id
_entity_poly.type
_entity_poly.pdbx_seq_one_letter_code
_entity_poly.pdbx_strand_id
1 'polypeptide(L)'
;MKKILLTIAILFIVLISGCANDDFEEIVGVCPVVLSTNPDQGAIGIPLNQIISINFNEEMNPETIDGSSIIITTPAGVTVPGTVTYSGTTATFTSTNALTPNTIYSGRVKTLAKDTNGNALQTDFVWSFTTGIAPIVNSTNPENNATAVPLNKIITATFNMPMNPLTLNVTTFTVKQGANTILGVISYSGSMVSFTPSVQLESNKIYTATITTGASNAAGTPLAVNYVWNFTTVSPVIGNPLPSSTSNLFFGVFGGNAGMTNQGLFTVVNGNIGTTAASTLMTGFREVLTGDVYTVTFLNQGLVMGEIFAAAPAPGNANKAAEALVGLNAAKDAYLSISPASMPGGIDPGAGELGGLTLAPGVYKSDSGTFDITNGDLTLDAKGDPNAIFVFQTASALTVGDSSPSSVKLINGALAKNVYWYVGSTAVINYAGGGVMTGNIIANSGVTLSSPANSTNANVTTLNGRAISLVSSVTMVNTVINVPN
;
A
#
# COMPACT_ATOMS: atom_id res chain seq x y z
N MET A 1 104.03 12.95 -57.25
CA MET A 1 102.67 12.85 -57.81
C MET A 1 102.29 11.46 -58.34
N LYS A 2 103.21 10.59 -58.79
CA LYS A 2 102.86 9.22 -59.27
C LYS A 2 102.40 8.21 -58.20
N LYS A 3 102.69 8.42 -56.90
CA LYS A 3 102.28 7.50 -55.82
C LYS A 3 100.93 7.81 -55.16
N ILE A 4 100.31 8.96 -55.43
CA ILE A 4 98.99 9.34 -54.86
C ILE A 4 97.85 8.92 -55.79
N LEU A 5 98.09 8.87 -57.10
CA LEU A 5 97.06 8.47 -58.09
C LEU A 5 96.75 6.97 -58.06
N LEU A 6 97.73 6.11 -57.70
CA LEU A 6 97.53 4.65 -57.66
C LEU A 6 96.70 4.22 -56.44
N THR A 7 96.79 4.93 -55.32
CA THR A 7 96.05 4.63 -54.09
C THR A 7 94.57 5.03 -54.19
N ILE A 8 94.24 6.06 -54.98
CA ILE A 8 92.85 6.49 -55.22
C ILE A 8 92.13 5.54 -56.21
N ALA A 9 92.86 4.97 -57.17
CA ALA A 9 92.29 4.00 -58.12
C ALA A 9 91.94 2.65 -57.46
N ILE A 10 92.71 2.20 -56.47
CA ILE A 10 92.42 0.95 -55.73
C ILE A 10 91.27 1.15 -54.73
N LEU A 11 91.09 2.36 -54.18
CA LEU A 11 89.96 2.67 -53.30
C LEU A 11 88.62 2.75 -54.04
N PHE A 12 88.62 3.09 -55.34
CA PHE A 12 87.40 3.10 -56.17
C PHE A 12 86.98 1.73 -56.70
N ILE A 13 87.90 0.76 -56.82
CA ILE A 13 87.58 -0.60 -57.30
C ILE A 13 86.95 -1.47 -56.18
N VAL A 14 87.17 -1.12 -54.90
CA VAL A 14 86.59 -1.85 -53.76
C VAL A 14 85.17 -1.36 -53.37
N LEU A 15 84.70 -0.25 -53.95
CA LEU A 15 83.40 0.37 -53.63
C LEU A 15 82.26 0.06 -54.62
N ILE A 16 82.48 -0.78 -55.64
CA ILE A 16 81.47 -1.14 -56.66
C ILE A 16 81.01 -2.60 -56.55
N SER A 17 81.50 -3.36 -55.56
CA SER A 17 81.09 -4.77 -55.33
C SER A 17 80.19 -4.97 -54.10
N GLY A 18 79.54 -3.91 -53.61
CA GLY A 18 78.66 -3.94 -52.44
C GLY A 18 77.17 -3.75 -52.74
N CYS A 19 76.75 -3.76 -54.02
CA CYS A 19 75.34 -3.83 -54.36
C CYS A 19 74.89 -5.29 -54.23
N ALA A 20 74.42 -5.67 -53.04
CA ALA A 20 73.47 -6.77 -52.96
C ALA A 20 72.27 -6.38 -53.85
N ASN A 21 71.79 -7.31 -54.67
CA ASN A 21 70.45 -7.18 -55.23
C ASN A 21 69.50 -6.99 -54.04
N ASP A 22 68.83 -5.84 -54.01
CA ASP A 22 67.69 -5.65 -53.13
C ASP A 22 66.55 -6.48 -53.73
N ASP A 23 66.43 -7.75 -53.32
CA ASP A 23 65.31 -8.63 -53.61
C ASP A 23 64.04 -8.17 -52.86
N PHE A 24 63.79 -6.84 -52.84
CA PHE A 24 62.55 -6.29 -52.35
C PHE A 24 61.47 -6.57 -53.40
N GLU A 25 60.79 -7.72 -53.26
CA GLU A 25 59.51 -7.90 -53.93
C GLU A 25 58.52 -6.89 -53.35
N GLU A 26 58.14 -5.90 -54.18
CA GLU A 26 57.06 -4.98 -53.85
C GLU A 26 55.78 -5.80 -53.68
N ILE A 27 55.29 -5.89 -52.44
CA ILE A 27 53.99 -6.49 -52.15
C ILE A 27 52.92 -5.53 -52.69
N VAL A 28 52.54 -5.70 -53.96
CA VAL A 28 51.43 -4.97 -54.56
C VAL A 28 50.12 -5.55 -54.01
N GLY A 29 49.63 -4.97 -52.93
CA GLY A 29 48.36 -5.33 -52.27
C GLY A 29 47.64 -4.08 -51.76
N VAL A 30 46.31 -4.15 -51.65
CA VAL A 30 45.52 -3.08 -50.99
C VAL A 30 45.90 -3.10 -49.51
N CYS A 31 46.15 -1.93 -48.91
CA CYS A 31 46.42 -1.89 -47.47
C CYS A 31 45.11 -2.10 -46.69
N PRO A 32 45.15 -2.82 -45.57
CA PRO A 32 43.96 -3.01 -44.74
C PRO A 32 43.45 -1.68 -44.19
N VAL A 33 42.13 -1.52 -44.19
CA VAL A 33 41.39 -0.38 -43.64
C VAL A 33 40.20 -0.86 -42.82
N VAL A 34 39.86 -0.10 -41.78
CA VAL A 34 38.61 -0.31 -41.02
C VAL A 34 37.44 0.30 -41.80
N LEU A 35 36.48 -0.53 -42.20
CA LEU A 35 35.28 -0.09 -42.91
C LEU A 35 34.20 0.43 -41.95
N SER A 36 34.03 -0.24 -40.82
CA SER A 36 33.04 0.13 -39.81
C SER A 36 33.38 -0.43 -38.44
N THR A 37 32.83 0.20 -37.41
CA THR A 37 32.87 -0.28 -36.04
C THR A 37 31.46 -0.33 -35.46
N ASN A 38 31.22 -1.23 -34.52
CA ASN A 38 30.04 -1.18 -33.68
C ASN A 38 30.50 -1.25 -32.23
N PRO A 39 30.38 -0.18 -31.43
CA PRO A 39 29.69 1.07 -31.74
C PRO A 39 30.34 1.91 -32.87
N ASP A 40 29.51 2.64 -33.61
CA ASP A 40 29.96 3.62 -34.61
C ASP A 40 30.71 4.79 -33.95
N GLN A 41 31.47 5.53 -34.76
CA GLN A 41 32.16 6.73 -34.32
C GLN A 41 31.20 7.75 -33.69
N GLY A 42 31.44 8.09 -32.42
CA GLY A 42 30.66 9.05 -31.65
C GLY A 42 29.32 8.51 -31.14
N ALA A 43 29.05 7.21 -31.24
CA ALA A 43 27.78 6.65 -30.77
C ALA A 43 27.58 6.87 -29.26
N ILE A 44 26.33 7.11 -28.85
CA ILE A 44 25.95 7.39 -27.46
C ILE A 44 24.90 6.38 -26.98
N GLY A 45 24.78 6.20 -25.66
CA GLY A 45 23.78 5.28 -25.10
C GLY A 45 24.15 3.81 -25.23
N ILE A 46 25.44 3.51 -25.38
CA ILE A 46 25.92 2.14 -25.62
C ILE A 46 25.69 1.26 -24.38
N PRO A 47 25.15 0.03 -24.55
CA PRO A 47 25.00 -0.93 -23.45
C PRO A 47 26.33 -1.21 -22.76
N LEU A 48 26.32 -1.42 -21.44
CA LEU A 48 27.56 -1.63 -20.68
C LEU A 48 28.25 -2.96 -21.01
N ASN A 49 27.53 -3.91 -21.61
CA ASN A 49 28.02 -5.22 -22.04
C ASN A 49 28.16 -5.30 -23.58
N GLN A 50 28.25 -4.15 -24.26
CA GLN A 50 28.41 -4.11 -25.71
C GLN A 50 29.66 -4.88 -26.15
N ILE A 51 29.48 -5.84 -27.06
CA ILE A 51 30.58 -6.45 -27.80
C ILE A 51 31.00 -5.46 -28.88
N ILE A 52 32.26 -5.03 -28.85
CA ILE A 52 32.78 -4.05 -29.79
C ILE A 52 33.25 -4.80 -31.03
N SER A 53 32.70 -4.49 -32.20
CA SER A 53 33.05 -5.15 -33.47
C SER A 53 33.76 -4.18 -34.41
N ILE A 54 34.74 -4.67 -35.16
CA ILE A 54 35.54 -3.92 -36.13
C ILE A 54 35.55 -4.73 -37.42
N ASN A 55 35.07 -4.14 -38.52
CA ASN A 55 35.04 -4.76 -39.83
C ASN A 55 36.15 -4.19 -40.72
N PHE A 56 36.96 -5.06 -41.29
CA PHE A 56 38.01 -4.71 -42.24
C PHE A 56 37.54 -4.87 -43.69
N ASN A 57 38.22 -4.23 -44.62
CA ASN A 57 37.97 -4.38 -46.06
C ASN A 57 38.41 -5.74 -46.63
N GLU A 58 39.23 -6.47 -45.89
CA GLU A 58 39.84 -7.74 -46.32
C GLU A 58 40.16 -8.65 -45.13
N GLU A 59 40.64 -9.86 -45.45
CA GLU A 59 41.10 -10.80 -44.43
C GLU A 59 42.45 -10.37 -43.83
N MET A 60 42.50 -10.35 -42.51
CA MET A 60 43.64 -9.96 -41.69
C MET A 60 44.42 -11.20 -41.26
N ASN A 61 45.71 -11.03 -40.97
CA ASN A 61 46.49 -12.07 -40.31
C ASN A 61 46.02 -12.23 -38.85
N PRO A 62 45.42 -13.37 -38.46
CA PRO A 62 44.87 -13.57 -37.12
C PRO A 62 45.91 -13.42 -36.00
N GLU A 63 47.19 -13.71 -36.27
CA GLU A 63 48.28 -13.56 -35.28
C GLU A 63 48.58 -12.09 -34.93
N THR A 64 48.13 -11.16 -35.77
CA THR A 64 48.33 -9.71 -35.58
C THR A 64 47.08 -9.01 -35.05
N ILE A 65 45.96 -9.73 -34.89
CA ILE A 65 44.69 -9.23 -34.37
C ILE A 65 44.49 -9.73 -32.94
N ASP A 66 45.03 -8.98 -31.99
CA ASP A 66 45.03 -9.33 -30.58
C ASP A 66 44.89 -8.07 -29.67
N GLY A 67 45.07 -8.24 -28.36
CA GLY A 67 44.99 -7.14 -27.39
C GLY A 67 46.14 -6.11 -27.49
N SER A 68 47.15 -6.35 -28.32
CA SER A 68 48.22 -5.38 -28.58
C SER A 68 47.88 -4.44 -29.74
N SER A 69 47.10 -4.93 -30.72
CA SER A 69 46.67 -4.18 -31.91
C SER A 69 45.27 -3.57 -31.78
N ILE A 70 44.36 -4.16 -31.01
CA ILE A 70 43.02 -3.60 -30.73
C ILE A 70 42.92 -3.21 -29.25
N ILE A 71 42.79 -1.92 -28.98
CA ILE A 71 42.81 -1.36 -27.63
C ILE A 71 41.58 -0.50 -27.40
N ILE A 72 40.90 -0.72 -26.28
CA ILE A 72 39.86 0.17 -25.77
C ILE A 72 40.39 0.85 -24.51
N THR A 73 40.29 2.17 -24.43
CA THR A 73 40.76 2.95 -23.27
C THR A 73 39.66 3.81 -22.65
N THR A 74 39.76 4.02 -21.34
CA THR A 74 38.95 5.01 -20.60
C THR A 74 39.41 6.45 -20.93
N PRO A 75 38.67 7.49 -20.50
CA PRO A 75 39.11 8.88 -20.66
C PRO A 75 40.46 9.18 -20.00
N ALA A 76 40.83 8.43 -18.96
CA ALA A 76 42.10 8.54 -18.27
C ALA A 76 43.26 7.84 -19.00
N GLY A 77 43.02 7.25 -20.18
CA GLY A 77 44.01 6.51 -20.97
C GLY A 77 44.30 5.10 -20.44
N VAL A 78 43.52 4.61 -19.48
CA VAL A 78 43.69 3.26 -18.93
C VAL A 78 43.05 2.25 -19.89
N THR A 79 43.78 1.19 -20.24
CA THR A 79 43.26 0.12 -21.10
C THR A 79 42.19 -0.69 -20.37
N VAL A 80 41.07 -0.94 -21.06
CA VAL A 80 39.98 -1.80 -20.59
C VAL A 80 40.39 -3.26 -20.77
N PRO A 81 40.37 -4.09 -19.72
CA PRO A 81 40.66 -5.52 -19.86
C PRO A 81 39.55 -6.20 -20.67
N GLY A 82 39.95 -7.03 -21.63
CA GLY A 82 39.03 -7.77 -22.49
C GLY A 82 39.76 -8.77 -23.37
N THR A 83 38.97 -9.54 -24.12
CA THR A 83 39.46 -10.55 -25.07
C THR A 83 39.15 -10.09 -26.48
N VAL A 84 40.15 -10.21 -27.36
CA VAL A 84 39.99 -9.98 -28.81
C VAL A 84 39.82 -11.33 -29.49
N THR A 85 38.84 -11.44 -30.38
CA THR A 85 38.66 -12.59 -31.28
C THR A 85 38.56 -12.10 -32.71
N TYR A 86 38.87 -12.96 -33.67
CA TYR A 86 38.85 -12.64 -35.09
C TYR A 86 38.21 -13.78 -35.89
N SER A 87 37.30 -13.45 -36.80
CA SER A 87 36.64 -14.41 -37.68
C SER A 87 36.19 -13.74 -38.98
N GLY A 88 36.49 -14.37 -40.13
CA GLY A 88 36.22 -13.77 -41.44
C GLY A 88 36.99 -12.47 -41.59
N THR A 89 36.31 -11.35 -41.82
CA THR A 89 36.89 -9.99 -41.86
C THR A 89 36.58 -9.15 -40.63
N THR A 90 36.07 -9.76 -39.55
CA THR A 90 35.59 -9.06 -38.36
C THR A 90 36.42 -9.42 -37.12
N ALA A 91 36.96 -8.41 -36.45
CA ALA A 91 37.48 -8.54 -35.10
C ALA A 91 36.41 -8.14 -34.08
N THR A 92 36.35 -8.82 -32.94
CA THR A 92 35.51 -8.41 -31.81
C THR A 92 36.32 -8.29 -30.54
N PHE A 93 35.99 -7.30 -29.73
CA PHE A 93 36.50 -7.10 -28.39
C PHE A 93 35.34 -7.29 -27.40
N THR A 94 35.53 -8.21 -26.45
CA THR A 94 34.60 -8.43 -25.33
C THR A 94 35.28 -8.03 -24.04
N SER A 95 34.76 -7.02 -23.35
CA SER A 95 35.32 -6.59 -22.06
C SER A 95 35.11 -7.66 -20.99
N THR A 96 36.10 -7.81 -20.09
CA THR A 96 36.00 -8.79 -18.99
C THR A 96 34.96 -8.37 -17.95
N ASN A 97 34.87 -7.06 -17.70
CA ASN A 97 33.88 -6.46 -16.82
C ASN A 97 32.94 -5.57 -17.64
N ALA A 98 31.74 -5.32 -17.11
CA ALA A 98 30.84 -4.32 -17.68
C ALA A 98 31.53 -2.96 -17.73
N LEU A 99 31.32 -2.23 -18.82
CA LEU A 99 31.81 -0.87 -19.00
C LEU A 99 31.15 0.06 -17.97
N THR A 100 31.85 1.13 -17.60
CA THR A 100 31.34 2.15 -16.68
C THR A 100 30.23 2.96 -17.35
N PRO A 101 29.08 3.22 -16.69
CA PRO A 101 28.04 4.09 -17.22
C PRO A 101 28.52 5.51 -17.52
N ASN A 102 27.86 6.20 -18.46
CA ASN A 102 28.10 7.60 -18.81
C ASN A 102 29.59 7.93 -19.05
N THR A 103 30.31 7.03 -19.72
CA THR A 103 31.76 7.12 -19.91
C THR A 103 32.09 7.08 -21.39
N ILE A 104 32.96 8.00 -21.81
CA ILE A 104 33.49 8.05 -23.17
C ILE A 104 34.68 7.08 -23.25
N TYR A 105 34.56 6.04 -24.07
CA TYR A 105 35.64 5.13 -24.39
C TYR A 105 36.25 5.49 -25.73
N SER A 106 37.55 5.27 -25.89
CA SER A 106 38.23 5.37 -27.17
C SER A 106 38.68 3.98 -27.61
N GLY A 107 38.31 3.59 -28.83
CA GLY A 107 38.85 2.43 -29.49
C GLY A 107 40.00 2.80 -30.42
N ARG A 108 40.98 1.91 -30.53
CA ARG A 108 42.14 2.07 -31.40
C ARG A 108 42.50 0.73 -32.05
N VAL A 109 42.57 0.71 -33.38
CA VAL A 109 43.28 -0.33 -34.14
C VAL A 109 44.63 0.23 -34.53
N LYS A 110 45.71 -0.38 -34.05
CA LYS A 110 47.08 0.08 -34.33
C LYS A 110 47.56 -0.39 -35.70
N THR A 111 48.59 0.29 -36.22
CA THR A 111 49.39 -0.16 -37.37
C THR A 111 50.10 -1.52 -37.17
N LEU A 112 50.02 -2.12 -35.97
CA LEU A 112 50.47 -3.49 -35.73
C LEU A 112 49.58 -4.55 -36.39
N ALA A 113 48.31 -4.23 -36.66
CA ALA A 113 47.40 -5.12 -37.38
C ALA A 113 47.76 -5.17 -38.87
N LYS A 114 47.92 -6.40 -39.40
CA LYS A 114 48.37 -6.65 -40.78
C LYS A 114 47.42 -7.58 -41.52
N ASP A 115 47.39 -7.46 -42.84
CA ASP A 115 46.75 -8.45 -43.72
C ASP A 115 47.55 -9.76 -43.80
N THR A 116 47.02 -10.74 -44.52
CA THR A 116 47.69 -12.03 -44.75
C THR A 116 48.95 -11.93 -45.62
N ASN A 117 49.13 -10.84 -46.36
CA ASN A 117 50.31 -10.52 -47.16
C ASN A 117 51.38 -9.73 -46.36
N GLY A 118 51.08 -9.33 -45.13
CA GLY A 118 51.99 -8.58 -44.25
C GLY A 118 51.89 -7.06 -44.36
N ASN A 119 50.96 -6.51 -45.15
CA ASN A 119 50.71 -5.07 -45.23
C ASN A 119 50.01 -4.61 -43.94
N ALA A 120 50.52 -3.53 -43.35
CA ALA A 120 49.95 -2.93 -42.14
C ALA A 120 48.85 -1.91 -42.46
N LEU A 121 48.00 -1.60 -41.48
CA LEU A 121 47.23 -0.35 -41.50
C LEU A 121 48.22 0.82 -41.66
N GLN A 122 47.91 1.77 -42.54
CA GLN A 122 48.78 2.92 -42.80
C GLN A 122 48.86 3.91 -41.62
N THR A 123 47.78 4.01 -40.84
CA THR A 123 47.70 4.83 -39.63
C THR A 123 46.85 4.10 -38.59
N ASP A 124 47.07 4.42 -37.31
CA ASP A 124 46.16 3.99 -36.26
C ASP A 124 44.74 4.49 -36.57
N PHE A 125 43.77 3.58 -36.59
CA PHE A 125 42.36 3.93 -36.68
C PHE A 125 41.83 4.16 -35.28
N VAL A 126 41.33 5.37 -35.00
CA VAL A 126 40.84 5.76 -33.67
C VAL A 126 39.37 6.16 -33.78
N TRP A 127 38.57 5.65 -32.85
CA TRP A 127 37.17 6.04 -32.71
C TRP A 127 36.81 6.21 -31.23
N SER A 128 35.63 6.75 -30.96
CA SER A 128 35.08 6.87 -29.61
C SER A 128 33.60 6.52 -29.57
N PHE A 129 33.12 6.13 -28.39
CA PHE A 129 31.71 5.89 -28.10
C PHE A 129 31.42 6.17 -26.63
N THR A 130 30.18 6.45 -26.30
CA THR A 130 29.74 6.80 -24.95
C THR A 130 28.74 5.79 -24.44
N THR A 131 29.04 5.16 -23.30
CA THR A 131 28.11 4.25 -22.63
C THR A 131 26.88 4.99 -22.10
N GLY A 132 25.76 4.27 -22.00
CA GLY A 132 24.52 4.84 -21.50
C GLY A 132 24.57 5.31 -20.05
N ILE A 133 23.65 6.20 -19.69
CA ILE A 133 23.39 6.61 -18.31
C ILE A 133 22.64 5.51 -17.55
N ALA A 134 22.96 5.35 -16.26
CA ALA A 134 22.23 4.41 -15.41
C ALA A 134 20.88 4.98 -14.98
N PRO A 135 19.81 4.16 -14.93
CA PRO A 135 18.56 4.57 -14.31
C PRO A 135 18.74 4.84 -12.83
N ILE A 136 18.05 5.87 -12.34
CA ILE A 136 17.90 6.18 -10.91
C ILE A 136 16.42 6.35 -10.59
N VAL A 137 16.04 6.03 -9.36
CA VAL A 137 14.70 6.30 -8.84
C VAL A 137 14.68 7.72 -8.29
N ASN A 138 13.91 8.61 -8.92
CA ASN A 138 13.76 10.01 -8.52
C ASN A 138 12.80 10.16 -7.33
N SER A 139 11.74 9.36 -7.29
CA SER A 139 10.73 9.42 -6.23
C SER A 139 9.96 8.11 -6.10
N THR A 140 9.39 7.89 -4.91
CA THR A 140 8.50 6.76 -4.62
C THR A 140 7.21 7.26 -3.99
N ASN A 141 6.12 6.51 -4.17
CA ASN A 141 4.87 6.71 -3.45
C ASN A 141 4.33 5.35 -2.99
N PRO A 142 4.30 5.04 -1.68
CA PRO A 142 4.67 5.92 -0.57
C PRO A 142 6.13 6.38 -0.60
N GLU A 143 6.39 7.55 -0.03
CA GLU A 143 7.75 8.04 0.22
C GLU A 143 8.46 7.13 1.22
N ASN A 144 9.79 7.13 1.22
CA ASN A 144 10.57 6.34 2.15
C ASN A 144 10.28 6.76 3.61
N ASN A 145 9.98 5.79 4.46
CA ASN A 145 9.52 5.94 5.84
C ASN A 145 8.15 6.62 6.00
N ALA A 146 7.33 6.69 4.94
CA ALA A 146 5.97 7.19 5.06
C ALA A 146 5.18 6.38 6.10
N THR A 147 4.43 7.08 6.95
CA THR A 147 3.51 6.49 7.93
C THR A 147 2.06 6.72 7.51
N ALA A 148 1.12 6.07 8.19
CA ALA A 148 -0.31 6.20 7.91
C ALA A 148 -0.72 5.87 6.46
N VAL A 149 0.00 4.95 5.81
CA VAL A 149 -0.29 4.58 4.42
C VAL A 149 -1.61 3.80 4.33
N PRO A 150 -2.56 4.19 3.46
CA PRO A 150 -3.81 3.44 3.28
C PRO A 150 -3.57 1.97 2.91
N LEU A 151 -4.46 1.08 3.35
CA LEU A 151 -4.29 -0.36 3.17
C LEU A 151 -4.43 -0.82 1.71
N ASN A 152 -5.13 -0.04 0.89
CA ASN A 152 -5.33 -0.27 -0.54
C ASN A 152 -4.31 0.47 -1.43
N LYS A 153 -3.18 0.90 -0.86
CA LYS A 153 -2.21 1.75 -1.57
C LYS A 153 -1.58 1.03 -2.77
N ILE A 154 -1.62 1.67 -3.93
CA ILE A 154 -0.77 1.35 -5.08
C ILE A 154 0.62 1.95 -4.83
N ILE A 155 1.64 1.10 -4.92
CA ILE A 155 3.03 1.44 -4.59
C ILE A 155 3.76 1.77 -5.89
N THR A 156 4.32 2.97 -6.04
CA THR A 156 4.93 3.43 -7.28
C THR A 156 6.35 3.94 -7.08
N ALA A 157 7.12 3.92 -8.17
CA ALA A 157 8.43 4.54 -8.27
C ALA A 157 8.56 5.23 -9.64
N THR A 158 9.16 6.42 -9.65
CA THR A 158 9.42 7.20 -10.87
C THR A 158 10.91 7.26 -11.14
N PHE A 159 11.33 6.89 -12.34
CA PHE A 159 12.72 6.91 -12.77
C PHE A 159 13.08 8.22 -13.48
N ASN A 160 14.38 8.53 -13.55
CA ASN A 160 14.89 9.65 -14.35
C ASN A 160 14.79 9.43 -15.86
N MET A 161 14.48 8.23 -16.31
CA MET A 161 14.35 7.87 -17.73
C MET A 161 13.35 6.73 -17.91
N PRO A 162 12.87 6.51 -19.15
CA PRO A 162 12.12 5.29 -19.47
C PRO A 162 12.95 4.02 -19.24
N MET A 163 12.35 3.06 -18.54
CA MET A 163 12.86 1.72 -18.28
C MET A 163 12.39 0.73 -19.36
N ASN A 164 13.05 -0.43 -19.45
CA ASN A 164 12.57 -1.56 -20.24
C ASN A 164 11.47 -2.31 -19.47
N PRO A 165 10.20 -2.29 -19.93
CA PRO A 165 9.09 -2.90 -19.20
C PRO A 165 9.24 -4.41 -18.96
N LEU A 166 9.95 -5.13 -19.84
CA LEU A 166 10.16 -6.58 -19.68
C LEU A 166 11.05 -6.91 -18.47
N THR A 167 11.88 -5.96 -18.06
CA THR A 167 12.77 -6.10 -16.90
C THR A 167 12.14 -5.61 -15.60
N LEU A 168 10.96 -5.00 -15.65
CA LEU A 168 10.18 -4.56 -14.50
C LEU A 168 9.05 -5.56 -14.24
N ASN A 169 9.32 -6.55 -13.40
CA ASN A 169 8.41 -7.66 -13.10
C ASN A 169 8.51 -8.04 -11.63
N VAL A 170 7.74 -9.05 -11.20
CA VAL A 170 7.58 -9.42 -9.79
C VAL A 170 8.85 -9.93 -9.13
N THR A 171 9.91 -10.21 -9.90
CA THR A 171 11.25 -10.55 -9.37
C THR A 171 12.15 -9.34 -9.20
N THR A 172 11.90 -8.27 -9.97
CA THR A 172 12.72 -7.05 -9.95
C THR A 172 12.08 -5.88 -9.22
N PHE A 173 10.76 -5.85 -9.05
CA PHE A 173 10.05 -4.95 -8.14
C PHE A 173 9.22 -5.77 -7.15
N THR A 174 9.73 -5.91 -5.93
CA THR A 174 9.13 -6.73 -4.87
C THR A 174 8.62 -5.88 -3.72
N VAL A 175 7.53 -6.30 -3.07
CA VAL A 175 7.04 -5.74 -1.80
C VAL A 175 6.99 -6.86 -0.76
N LYS A 176 7.56 -6.64 0.43
CA LYS A 176 7.63 -7.62 1.51
C LYS A 176 7.16 -7.06 2.85
N GLN A 177 6.60 -7.93 3.67
CA GLN A 177 6.34 -7.70 5.10
C GLN A 177 7.25 -8.64 5.90
N GLY A 178 8.36 -8.12 6.42
CA GLY A 178 9.42 -8.96 6.98
C GLY A 178 9.92 -9.98 5.94
N ALA A 179 9.82 -11.28 6.23
CA ALA A 179 10.19 -12.35 5.30
C ALA A 179 9.10 -12.68 4.26
N ASN A 180 7.85 -12.26 4.50
CA ASN A 180 6.70 -12.60 3.66
C ASN A 180 6.68 -11.75 2.40
N THR A 181 6.51 -12.37 1.24
CA THR A 181 6.38 -11.66 -0.04
C THR A 181 4.91 -11.35 -0.31
N ILE A 182 4.62 -10.09 -0.62
CA ILE A 182 3.28 -9.63 -1.00
C ILE A 182 3.13 -9.82 -2.50
N LEU A 183 2.06 -10.51 -2.91
CA LEU A 183 1.73 -10.70 -4.31
C LEU A 183 1.08 -9.43 -4.87
N GLY A 184 1.35 -9.13 -6.13
CA GLY A 184 0.79 -7.97 -6.80
C GLY A 184 1.04 -8.00 -8.30
N VAL A 185 0.39 -7.07 -8.99
CA VAL A 185 0.52 -6.87 -10.44
C VAL A 185 1.37 -5.64 -10.68
N ILE A 186 2.31 -5.75 -11.63
CA ILE A 186 3.12 -4.61 -12.06
C ILE A 186 2.56 -4.01 -13.34
N SER A 187 2.46 -2.69 -13.35
CA SER A 187 2.16 -1.90 -14.54
C SER A 187 3.21 -0.82 -14.73
N TYR A 188 3.35 -0.37 -15.98
CA TYR A 188 4.38 0.58 -16.37
C TYR A 188 3.81 1.62 -17.34
N SER A 189 4.12 2.89 -17.10
CA SER A 189 3.72 4.00 -17.96
C SER A 189 4.76 5.13 -17.92
N GLY A 190 5.25 5.53 -19.09
CA GLY A 190 6.22 6.64 -19.20
C GLY A 190 7.56 6.28 -18.56
N SER A 191 7.88 6.87 -17.40
CA SER A 191 9.03 6.53 -16.55
C SER A 191 8.60 6.05 -15.15
N MET A 192 7.32 5.71 -14.97
CA MET A 192 6.76 5.27 -13.71
C MET A 192 6.41 3.78 -13.75
N VAL A 193 6.81 3.07 -12.71
CA VAL A 193 6.38 1.70 -12.43
C VAL A 193 5.43 1.70 -11.25
N SER A 194 4.37 0.90 -11.32
CA SER A 194 3.40 0.71 -10.25
C SER A 194 3.28 -0.76 -9.87
N PHE A 195 3.16 -1.03 -8.58
CA PHE A 195 2.87 -2.32 -7.99
C PHE A 195 1.52 -2.22 -7.27
N THR A 196 0.54 -2.98 -7.74
CA THR A 196 -0.79 -3.08 -7.13
C THR A 196 -0.87 -4.38 -6.35
N PRO A 197 -0.89 -4.35 -5.00
CA PRO A 197 -1.07 -5.56 -4.20
C PRO A 197 -2.34 -6.32 -4.59
N SER A 198 -2.26 -7.65 -4.72
CA SER A 198 -3.41 -8.50 -5.05
C SER A 198 -4.37 -8.68 -3.88
N VAL A 199 -3.91 -8.38 -2.66
CA VAL A 199 -4.70 -8.38 -1.42
C VAL A 199 -4.45 -7.07 -0.68
N GLN A 200 -5.45 -6.61 0.06
CA GLN A 200 -5.32 -5.44 0.91
C GLN A 200 -4.17 -5.63 1.92
N LEU A 201 -3.37 -4.59 2.12
CA LEU A 201 -2.28 -4.62 3.09
C LEU A 201 -2.82 -4.70 4.53
N GLU A 202 -2.06 -5.32 5.42
CA GLU A 202 -2.38 -5.39 6.84
C GLU A 202 -2.11 -4.04 7.52
N SER A 203 -2.93 -3.68 8.50
CA SER A 203 -2.78 -2.45 9.27
C SER A 203 -1.62 -2.53 10.26
N ASN A 204 -1.02 -1.37 10.57
CA ASN A 204 0.12 -1.22 11.48
C ASN A 204 1.33 -2.12 11.15
N LYS A 205 1.60 -2.36 9.87
CA LYS A 205 2.74 -3.17 9.42
C LYS A 205 3.72 -2.33 8.61
N ILE A 206 4.99 -2.67 8.77
CA ILE A 206 6.07 -2.13 7.95
C ILE A 206 6.19 -3.00 6.70
N TYR A 207 6.11 -2.36 5.54
CA TYR A 207 6.36 -2.97 4.24
C TYR A 207 7.66 -2.43 3.68
N THR A 208 8.44 -3.31 3.07
CA THR A 208 9.69 -2.98 2.37
C THR A 208 9.49 -3.24 0.89
N ALA A 209 9.62 -2.19 0.09
CA ALA A 209 9.63 -2.29 -1.36
C ALA A 209 11.07 -2.26 -1.87
N THR A 210 11.35 -2.99 -2.93
CA THR A 210 12.69 -3.10 -3.52
C THR A 210 12.60 -3.15 -5.03
N ILE A 211 13.36 -2.29 -5.70
CA ILE A 211 13.65 -2.42 -7.13
C ILE A 211 15.10 -2.87 -7.28
N THR A 212 15.31 -4.03 -7.88
CA THR A 212 16.63 -4.67 -7.95
C THR A 212 17.48 -4.16 -9.12
N THR A 213 18.78 -4.47 -9.10
CA THR A 213 19.69 -4.27 -10.24
C THR A 213 19.33 -5.09 -11.49
N GLY A 214 18.36 -6.00 -11.42
CA GLY A 214 17.81 -6.69 -12.60
C GLY A 214 16.92 -5.80 -13.48
N ALA A 215 16.44 -4.65 -12.97
CA ALA A 215 15.69 -3.69 -13.77
C ALA A 215 16.64 -2.78 -14.57
N SER A 216 16.42 -2.69 -15.88
CA SER A 216 17.28 -1.94 -16.81
C SER A 216 16.50 -0.94 -17.66
N ASN A 217 17.20 0.05 -18.19
CA ASN A 217 16.65 0.92 -19.22
C ASN A 217 16.53 0.20 -20.59
N ALA A 218 15.97 0.89 -21.58
CA ALA A 218 15.80 0.36 -22.94
C ALA A 218 17.12 -0.02 -23.63
N ALA A 219 18.24 0.61 -23.24
CA ALA A 219 19.59 0.31 -23.72
C ALA A 219 20.27 -0.83 -22.95
N GLY A 220 19.58 -1.49 -22.02
CA GLY A 220 20.13 -2.61 -21.23
C GLY A 220 21.02 -2.19 -20.06
N THR A 221 21.12 -0.89 -19.74
CA THR A 221 21.86 -0.41 -18.56
C THR A 221 21.03 -0.64 -17.29
N PRO A 222 21.50 -1.46 -16.32
CA PRO A 222 20.77 -1.73 -15.08
C PRO A 222 20.84 -0.58 -14.07
N LEU A 223 19.97 -0.62 -13.06
CA LEU A 223 20.19 0.13 -11.81
C LEU A 223 21.57 -0.21 -11.23
N ALA A 224 22.29 0.82 -10.76
CA ALA A 224 23.64 0.63 -10.18
C ALA A 224 23.60 -0.15 -8.86
N VAL A 225 22.55 0.04 -8.07
CA VAL A 225 22.29 -0.63 -6.78
C VAL A 225 20.81 -0.90 -6.62
N ASN A 226 20.45 -1.87 -5.79
CA ASN A 226 19.05 -2.07 -5.41
C ASN A 226 18.51 -0.80 -4.73
N TYR A 227 17.36 -0.33 -5.18
CA TYR A 227 16.65 0.76 -4.53
C TYR A 227 15.65 0.19 -3.52
N VAL A 228 15.84 0.47 -2.24
CA VAL A 228 15.04 -0.08 -1.14
C VAL A 228 14.40 1.07 -0.37
N TRP A 229 13.10 0.97 -0.12
CA TRP A 229 12.39 1.90 0.75
C TRP A 229 11.36 1.17 1.59
N ASN A 230 11.03 1.75 2.74
CA ASN A 230 10.01 1.20 3.62
C ASN A 230 8.85 2.19 3.79
N PHE A 231 7.69 1.67 4.18
CA PHE A 231 6.55 2.46 4.61
C PHE A 231 5.72 1.69 5.64
N THR A 232 5.00 2.42 6.48
CA THR A 232 4.14 1.86 7.51
C THR A 232 2.69 2.12 7.17
N THR A 233 1.91 1.04 7.06
CA THR A 233 0.46 1.16 6.85
C THR A 233 -0.20 1.81 8.04
N VAL A 234 -1.35 2.43 7.78
CA VAL A 234 -2.20 3.02 8.81
C VAL A 234 -2.37 2.03 9.95
N SER A 235 -1.95 2.45 11.13
CA SER A 235 -2.31 1.78 12.36
C SER A 235 -3.82 1.94 12.51
N PRO A 236 -4.55 0.92 12.98
CA PRO A 236 -5.82 1.22 13.62
C PRO A 236 -5.50 2.30 14.65
N VAL A 237 -6.21 3.42 14.62
CA VAL A 237 -6.10 4.37 15.73
C VAL A 237 -6.53 3.57 16.94
N ILE A 238 -5.57 3.05 17.70
CA ILE A 238 -5.79 2.68 19.09
C ILE A 238 -6.20 4.03 19.65
N GLY A 239 -7.51 4.21 19.82
CA GLY A 239 -7.98 5.39 20.53
C GLY A 239 -7.11 5.47 21.77
N ASN A 240 -6.68 6.68 22.15
CA ASN A 240 -6.36 6.91 23.54
C ASN A 240 -7.34 6.09 24.38
N PRO A 241 -6.91 5.41 25.48
CA PRO A 241 -7.87 4.77 26.37
C PRO A 241 -9.02 5.76 26.52
N LEU A 242 -10.27 5.32 26.25
CA LEU A 242 -11.45 6.18 26.42
C LEU A 242 -11.14 7.00 27.66
N PRO A 243 -11.17 8.36 27.63
CA PRO A 243 -11.05 9.10 28.88
C PRO A 243 -11.97 8.38 29.84
N SER A 244 -11.39 7.79 30.91
CA SER A 244 -12.04 6.73 31.70
C SER A 244 -13.49 7.13 31.82
N SER A 245 -14.44 6.35 31.29
CA SER A 245 -15.84 6.77 31.25
C SER A 245 -16.28 7.06 32.68
N THR A 246 -16.14 8.33 33.10
CA THR A 246 -16.71 8.91 34.31
C THR A 246 -18.21 9.07 34.13
N SER A 247 -18.72 8.76 32.94
CA SER A 247 -20.13 8.56 32.67
C SER A 247 -20.62 7.47 33.62
N ASN A 248 -21.26 7.91 34.69
CA ASN A 248 -22.10 7.09 35.56
C ASN A 248 -23.38 6.68 34.80
N LEU A 249 -23.30 6.37 33.49
CA LEU A 249 -24.44 5.98 32.68
C LEU A 249 -24.92 4.60 33.13
N PHE A 250 -26.01 4.61 33.88
CA PHE A 250 -26.62 3.40 34.45
C PHE A 250 -27.82 2.89 33.65
N PHE A 251 -28.23 3.60 32.60
CA PHE A 251 -29.33 3.19 31.74
C PHE A 251 -28.91 2.18 30.68
N GLY A 252 -29.71 1.14 30.53
CA GLY A 252 -29.72 0.26 29.37
C GLY A 252 -30.46 0.87 28.18
N VAL A 253 -31.54 1.59 28.47
CA VAL A 253 -32.35 2.29 27.47
C VAL A 253 -32.69 3.69 27.96
N PHE A 254 -32.58 4.69 27.10
CA PHE A 254 -33.01 6.05 27.44
C PHE A 254 -33.74 6.73 26.29
N GLY A 255 -34.97 7.18 26.51
CA GLY A 255 -35.84 7.78 25.49
C GLY A 255 -36.03 9.28 25.67
N GLY A 256 -34.94 10.05 25.63
CA GLY A 256 -34.94 11.52 25.54
C GLY A 256 -36.04 12.23 26.32
N ASN A 257 -36.64 13.25 25.71
CA ASN A 257 -37.82 13.95 26.22
C ASN A 257 -39.13 13.50 25.54
N ALA A 258 -39.05 12.58 24.57
CA ALA A 258 -40.20 12.06 23.83
C ALA A 258 -40.73 10.72 24.37
N GLY A 259 -40.09 10.14 25.38
CA GLY A 259 -40.52 8.90 26.01
C GLY A 259 -40.05 7.64 25.30
N MET A 260 -40.69 6.51 25.60
CA MET A 260 -40.35 5.21 25.00
C MET A 260 -41.61 4.41 24.71
N THR A 261 -41.54 3.59 23.67
CA THR A 261 -42.67 2.76 23.24
C THR A 261 -42.20 1.34 22.98
N ASN A 262 -42.81 0.39 23.69
CA ASN A 262 -42.78 -1.02 23.35
C ASN A 262 -44.11 -1.42 22.70
N GLN A 263 -44.04 -2.16 21.59
CA GLN A 263 -45.21 -2.78 20.94
C GLN A 263 -45.07 -4.30 20.81
N GLY A 264 -44.10 -4.91 21.51
CA GLY A 264 -43.87 -6.35 21.50
C GLY A 264 -44.32 -7.06 22.78
N LEU A 265 -44.53 -8.37 22.65
CA LEU A 265 -44.83 -9.30 23.73
C LEU A 265 -43.58 -9.95 24.33
N PHE A 266 -42.50 -10.03 23.53
CA PHE A 266 -41.25 -10.69 23.92
C PHE A 266 -40.15 -9.71 24.27
N THR A 267 -40.51 -8.44 24.52
CA THR A 267 -39.53 -7.42 24.89
C THR A 267 -39.08 -7.63 26.34
N VAL A 268 -37.77 -7.72 26.55
CA VAL A 268 -37.16 -7.84 27.87
C VAL A 268 -35.95 -6.91 27.94
N VAL A 269 -35.91 -6.03 28.94
CA VAL A 269 -34.75 -5.18 29.22
C VAL A 269 -34.10 -5.62 30.52
N ASN A 270 -32.90 -6.20 30.41
CA ASN A 270 -32.06 -6.61 31.53
C ASN A 270 -31.23 -5.43 32.05
N GLY A 271 -31.92 -4.41 32.59
CA GLY A 271 -31.31 -3.23 33.20
C GLY A 271 -32.30 -2.08 33.34
N ASN A 272 -31.82 -0.92 33.80
CA ASN A 272 -32.65 0.26 34.04
C ASN A 272 -33.03 0.94 32.73
N ILE A 273 -34.23 1.53 32.67
CA ILE A 273 -34.65 2.39 31.56
C ILE A 273 -35.11 3.76 32.06
N GLY A 274 -34.89 4.81 31.27
CA GLY A 274 -35.27 6.17 31.67
C GLY A 274 -35.73 7.10 30.55
N THR A 275 -36.44 8.15 30.94
CA THR A 275 -36.77 9.28 30.07
C THR A 275 -36.96 10.54 30.93
N THR A 276 -36.67 11.72 30.38
CA THR A 276 -37.06 12.99 31.01
C THR A 276 -38.51 13.37 30.74
N ALA A 277 -39.21 12.59 29.91
CA ALA A 277 -40.62 12.75 29.62
C ALA A 277 -41.52 12.37 30.80
N ALA A 278 -42.79 12.79 30.74
CA ALA A 278 -43.83 12.29 31.62
C ALA A 278 -44.04 10.77 31.43
N SER A 279 -44.40 10.08 32.51
CA SER A 279 -44.73 8.64 32.48
C SER A 279 -45.84 8.28 31.49
N THR A 280 -46.71 9.22 31.12
CA THR A 280 -47.75 9.02 30.11
C THR A 280 -47.21 8.86 28.68
N LEU A 281 -45.94 9.23 28.44
CA LEU A 281 -45.22 9.02 27.17
C LEU A 281 -44.41 7.72 27.17
N MET A 282 -44.53 6.92 28.23
CA MET A 282 -44.03 5.56 28.32
C MET A 282 -45.17 4.59 28.03
N THR A 283 -44.99 3.71 27.04
CA THR A 283 -46.02 2.73 26.66
C THR A 283 -45.47 1.33 26.50
N GLY A 284 -46.22 0.33 26.96
CA GLY A 284 -45.93 -1.09 26.80
C GLY A 284 -44.87 -1.67 27.73
N PHE A 285 -44.62 -1.05 28.89
CA PHE A 285 -43.62 -1.54 29.85
C PHE A 285 -44.20 -1.88 31.22
N ARG A 286 -43.69 -2.95 31.81
CA ARG A 286 -43.91 -3.35 33.20
C ARG A 286 -42.56 -3.48 33.90
N GLU A 287 -42.43 -2.79 35.03
CA GLU A 287 -41.30 -2.95 35.94
C GLU A 287 -41.48 -4.22 36.79
N VAL A 288 -40.48 -5.09 36.81
CA VAL A 288 -40.56 -6.35 37.55
C VAL A 288 -40.35 -6.15 39.05
N LEU A 289 -39.51 -5.19 39.44
CA LEU A 289 -39.11 -4.96 40.84
C LEU A 289 -40.27 -4.45 41.70
N THR A 290 -41.00 -3.45 41.21
CA THR A 290 -42.09 -2.78 41.95
C THR A 290 -43.48 -3.15 41.43
N GLY A 291 -43.58 -3.71 40.22
CA GLY A 291 -44.84 -3.98 39.56
C GLY A 291 -45.45 -2.78 38.82
N ASP A 292 -44.75 -1.63 38.77
CA ASP A 292 -45.19 -0.43 38.06
C ASP A 292 -45.53 -0.71 36.59
N VAL A 293 -46.63 -0.13 36.10
CA VAL A 293 -47.15 -0.35 34.75
C VAL A 293 -47.25 0.95 33.98
N TYR A 294 -46.67 0.96 32.78
CA TYR A 294 -46.66 2.10 31.88
C TYR A 294 -47.43 1.74 30.60
N THR A 295 -48.74 1.99 30.62
CA THR A 295 -49.69 1.81 29.51
C THR A 295 -49.52 0.47 28.76
N VAL A 296 -49.83 -0.63 29.45
CA VAL A 296 -49.74 -2.00 28.92
C VAL A 296 -51.11 -2.53 28.50
N THR A 297 -51.15 -3.23 27.38
CA THR A 297 -52.29 -3.99 26.85
C THR A 297 -51.91 -5.46 26.71
N PHE A 298 -52.78 -6.28 26.14
CA PHE A 298 -52.46 -7.68 25.79
C PHE A 298 -51.50 -7.81 24.60
N LEU A 299 -51.15 -6.70 23.93
CA LEU A 299 -50.32 -6.68 22.71
C LEU A 299 -48.95 -6.03 22.91
N ASN A 300 -48.64 -5.48 24.08
CA ASN A 300 -47.37 -4.78 24.34
C ASN A 300 -46.88 -4.94 25.80
N GLN A 301 -46.40 -6.15 26.13
CA GLN A 301 -46.06 -6.54 27.51
C GLN A 301 -44.55 -6.63 27.75
N GLY A 302 -43.84 -5.52 27.52
CA GLY A 302 -42.40 -5.46 27.71
C GLY A 302 -42.03 -5.54 29.20
N LEU A 303 -41.07 -6.39 29.54
CA LEU A 303 -40.57 -6.56 30.91
C LEU A 303 -39.28 -5.75 31.11
N VAL A 304 -39.19 -5.06 32.24
CA VAL A 304 -37.98 -4.37 32.67
C VAL A 304 -37.50 -5.00 33.97
N MET A 305 -36.31 -5.58 33.93
CA MET A 305 -35.70 -6.27 35.08
C MET A 305 -34.97 -5.30 36.03
N GLY A 306 -34.73 -4.06 35.58
CA GLY A 306 -34.30 -2.94 36.42
C GLY A 306 -35.44 -2.01 36.78
N GLU A 307 -35.10 -0.79 37.17
CA GLU A 307 -36.06 0.27 37.51
C GLU A 307 -36.43 1.13 36.29
N ILE A 308 -37.66 1.66 36.27
CA ILE A 308 -38.15 2.59 35.25
C ILE A 308 -38.20 4.01 35.81
N PHE A 309 -37.50 4.93 35.15
CA PHE A 309 -37.37 6.33 35.56
C PHE A 309 -38.10 7.26 34.58
N ALA A 310 -39.16 7.91 35.07
CA ALA A 310 -39.94 8.88 34.29
C ALA A 310 -40.52 9.96 35.21
N ALA A 311 -40.85 11.12 34.62
CA ALA A 311 -41.50 12.18 35.34
C ALA A 311 -42.96 11.85 35.67
N ALA A 312 -43.53 12.62 36.60
CA ALA A 312 -44.93 12.53 36.98
C ALA A 312 -45.88 12.57 35.75
N PRO A 313 -47.09 12.00 35.83
CA PRO A 313 -47.75 11.42 37.02
C PRO A 313 -47.26 10.01 37.38
N ALA A 314 -47.84 9.41 38.43
CA ALA A 314 -47.60 8.01 38.80
C ALA A 314 -47.80 7.07 37.59
N PRO A 315 -46.95 6.03 37.40
CA PRO A 315 -45.92 5.56 38.35
C PRO A 315 -44.63 6.41 38.39
N GLY A 316 -44.48 7.36 37.47
CA GLY A 316 -43.40 8.36 37.53
C GLY A 316 -43.59 9.36 38.68
N ASN A 317 -42.50 10.03 39.06
CA ASN A 317 -42.52 11.03 40.13
C ASN A 317 -41.30 11.96 40.02
N ALA A 318 -41.23 12.96 40.90
CA ALA A 318 -40.15 13.96 40.87
C ALA A 318 -38.75 13.37 41.14
N ASN A 319 -38.63 12.36 41.99
CA ASN A 319 -37.34 11.71 42.28
C ASN A 319 -36.87 10.90 41.06
N LYS A 320 -37.76 10.08 40.49
CA LYS A 320 -37.50 9.34 39.25
C LYS A 320 -37.12 10.30 38.10
N ALA A 321 -37.75 11.47 38.01
CA ALA A 321 -37.39 12.51 37.03
C ALA A 321 -35.98 13.09 37.25
N ALA A 322 -35.60 13.35 38.51
CA ALA A 322 -34.28 13.89 38.84
C ALA A 322 -33.17 12.87 38.48
N GLU A 323 -33.39 11.59 38.77
CA GLU A 323 -32.44 10.52 38.41
C GLU A 323 -32.36 10.30 36.89
N ALA A 324 -33.50 10.38 36.19
CA ALA A 324 -33.51 10.36 34.72
C ALA A 324 -32.67 11.51 34.12
N LEU A 325 -32.72 12.71 34.72
CA LEU A 325 -31.90 13.84 34.29
C LEU A 325 -30.41 13.59 34.54
N VAL A 326 -30.03 12.98 35.68
CA VAL A 326 -28.64 12.57 35.95
C VAL A 326 -28.15 11.60 34.88
N GLY A 327 -28.93 10.57 34.55
CA GLY A 327 -28.54 9.61 33.51
C GLY A 327 -28.52 10.22 32.10
N LEU A 328 -29.39 11.19 31.77
CA LEU A 328 -29.29 11.94 30.51
C LEU A 328 -27.98 12.73 30.41
N ASN A 329 -27.56 13.38 31.50
CA ASN A 329 -26.29 14.10 31.51
C ASN A 329 -25.11 13.13 31.33
N ALA A 330 -25.12 11.99 32.02
CA ALA A 330 -24.11 10.94 31.81
C ALA A 330 -24.10 10.39 30.37
N ALA A 331 -25.29 10.24 29.75
CA ALA A 331 -25.41 9.85 28.36
C ALA A 331 -24.83 10.89 27.39
N LYS A 332 -25.03 12.19 27.66
CA LYS A 332 -24.42 13.27 26.87
C LYS A 332 -22.90 13.29 27.01
N ASP A 333 -22.38 13.08 28.22
CA ASP A 333 -20.94 12.97 28.46
C ASP A 333 -20.33 11.79 27.70
N ALA A 334 -21.00 10.63 27.76
CA ALA A 334 -20.62 9.44 27.00
C ALA A 334 -20.62 9.73 25.48
N TYR A 335 -21.69 10.34 24.96
CA TYR A 335 -21.81 10.71 23.54
C TYR A 335 -20.68 11.63 23.08
N LEU A 336 -20.36 12.66 23.86
CA LEU A 336 -19.27 13.60 23.55
C LEU A 336 -17.91 12.89 23.58
N SER A 337 -17.68 12.00 24.55
CA SER A 337 -16.40 11.28 24.71
C SER A 337 -16.01 10.41 23.50
N ILE A 338 -17.01 9.91 22.76
CA ILE A 338 -16.82 9.07 21.56
C ILE A 338 -17.02 9.85 20.25
N SER A 339 -17.21 11.16 20.32
CA SER A 339 -17.47 12.01 19.15
C SER A 339 -16.24 12.14 18.23
N PRO A 340 -16.43 12.48 16.94
CA PRO A 340 -15.30 12.77 16.03
C PRO A 340 -14.37 13.88 16.52
N ALA A 341 -14.86 14.80 17.36
CA ALA A 341 -14.04 15.86 17.95
C ALA A 341 -13.12 15.33 19.06
N SER A 342 -13.62 14.41 19.89
CA SER A 342 -12.87 13.81 21.00
C SER A 342 -12.01 12.62 20.57
N MET A 343 -12.40 11.94 19.49
CA MET A 343 -11.69 10.81 18.90
C MET A 343 -11.56 11.01 17.38
N PRO A 344 -10.64 11.88 16.93
CA PRO A 344 -10.43 12.14 15.50
C PRO A 344 -9.65 11.01 14.83
N GLY A 345 -9.63 11.02 13.48
CA GLY A 345 -8.77 10.13 12.68
C GLY A 345 -9.36 8.75 12.36
N GLY A 346 -10.66 8.55 12.55
CA GLY A 346 -11.32 7.31 12.16
C GLY A 346 -11.30 7.08 10.63
N ILE A 347 -11.12 5.82 10.23
CA ILE A 347 -11.15 5.38 8.82
C ILE A 347 -12.56 4.92 8.40
N ASP A 348 -12.86 4.97 7.10
CA ASP A 348 -14.09 4.42 6.51
C ASP A 348 -13.77 3.15 5.67
N PRO A 349 -13.73 1.95 6.29
CA PRO A 349 -13.21 0.74 5.65
C PRO A 349 -14.13 0.15 4.55
N GLY A 350 -15.38 0.61 4.46
CA GLY A 350 -16.36 0.10 3.51
C GLY A 350 -17.20 1.19 2.85
N ALA A 351 -16.73 2.43 2.87
CA ALA A 351 -17.45 3.60 2.34
C ALA A 351 -18.89 3.69 2.87
N GLY A 352 -19.06 3.48 4.17
CA GLY A 352 -20.36 3.46 4.85
C GLY A 352 -21.00 2.08 5.02
N GLU A 353 -20.64 1.04 4.27
CA GLU A 353 -21.16 -0.32 4.49
C GLU A 353 -20.16 -1.16 5.30
N LEU A 354 -20.59 -1.63 6.48
CA LEU A 354 -19.78 -2.42 7.40
C LEU A 354 -20.14 -3.93 7.36
N GLY A 355 -21.26 -4.31 6.76
CA GLY A 355 -21.66 -5.71 6.60
C GLY A 355 -20.64 -6.50 5.80
N GLY A 356 -20.36 -7.72 6.27
CA GLY A 356 -19.36 -8.62 5.68
C GLY A 356 -17.91 -8.30 6.05
N LEU A 357 -17.64 -7.19 6.75
CA LEU A 357 -16.28 -6.82 7.17
C LEU A 357 -15.87 -7.56 8.45
N THR A 358 -14.56 -7.79 8.59
CA THR A 358 -13.92 -8.13 9.86
C THR A 358 -12.98 -7.00 10.25
N LEU A 359 -13.28 -6.33 11.36
CA LEU A 359 -12.58 -5.13 11.81
C LEU A 359 -11.76 -5.42 13.06
N ALA A 360 -10.55 -4.86 13.11
CA ALA A 360 -9.69 -4.84 14.29
C ALA A 360 -10.13 -3.73 15.27
N PRO A 361 -9.59 -3.64 16.50
CA PRO A 361 -9.93 -2.56 17.41
C PRO A 361 -9.55 -1.20 16.82
N GLY A 362 -10.37 -0.18 17.02
CA GLY A 362 -10.06 1.18 16.57
C GLY A 362 -11.26 2.12 16.45
N VAL A 363 -10.99 3.32 15.94
CA VAL A 363 -11.99 4.35 15.62
C VAL A 363 -12.31 4.30 14.13
N TYR A 364 -13.61 4.29 13.82
CA TYR A 364 -14.17 4.23 12.48
C TYR A 364 -15.11 5.41 12.30
N LYS A 365 -15.00 6.10 11.16
CA LYS A 365 -15.81 7.27 10.86
C LYS A 365 -16.34 7.16 9.44
N SER A 366 -17.64 7.31 9.27
CA SER A 366 -18.27 7.31 7.96
C SER A 366 -18.01 8.63 7.24
N ASP A 367 -17.53 8.56 6.00
CA ASP A 367 -17.36 9.72 5.13
C ASP A 367 -18.69 10.15 4.49
N SER A 368 -19.59 9.20 4.22
CA SER A 368 -20.95 9.47 3.73
C SER A 368 -21.87 10.08 4.80
N GLY A 369 -21.49 9.92 6.07
CA GLY A 369 -22.30 10.30 7.22
C GLY A 369 -23.30 9.20 7.64
N THR A 370 -23.27 8.01 7.04
CA THR A 370 -24.07 6.84 7.45
C THR A 370 -23.21 5.60 7.63
N PHE A 371 -23.60 4.73 8.55
CA PHE A 371 -23.11 3.35 8.59
C PHE A 371 -24.27 2.37 8.41
N ASP A 372 -24.09 1.44 7.49
CA ASP A 372 -25.04 0.38 7.18
C ASP A 372 -24.39 -0.98 7.47
N ILE A 373 -25.17 -1.93 7.98
CA ILE A 373 -24.81 -3.34 8.17
C ILE A 373 -25.90 -4.16 7.49
N THR A 374 -25.91 -4.10 6.17
CA THR A 374 -26.98 -4.69 5.35
C THR A 374 -26.47 -5.80 4.44
N ASN A 375 -25.16 -5.82 4.16
CA ASN A 375 -24.54 -6.85 3.33
C ASN A 375 -23.89 -7.97 4.17
N GLY A 376 -24.69 -8.59 5.04
CA GLY A 376 -24.25 -9.64 5.97
C GLY A 376 -23.75 -9.11 7.30
N ASP A 377 -23.16 -10.01 8.11
CA ASP A 377 -22.74 -9.67 9.48
C ASP A 377 -21.42 -8.90 9.53
N LEU A 378 -21.33 -7.96 10.46
CA LEU A 378 -20.06 -7.32 10.85
C LEU A 378 -19.37 -8.17 11.92
N THR A 379 -18.07 -8.42 11.77
CA THR A 379 -17.25 -9.12 12.77
C THR A 379 -16.23 -8.18 13.39
N LEU A 380 -16.20 -8.11 14.72
CA LEU A 380 -15.23 -7.34 15.51
C LEU A 380 -14.23 -8.29 16.16
N ASP A 381 -12.97 -8.17 15.76
CA ASP A 381 -11.88 -9.05 16.17
C ASP A 381 -10.92 -8.32 17.09
N ALA A 382 -10.94 -8.68 18.38
CA ALA A 382 -10.07 -8.06 19.37
C ALA A 382 -8.60 -8.50 19.27
N LYS A 383 -8.26 -9.45 18.39
CA LYS A 383 -6.89 -9.96 18.21
C LYS A 383 -6.23 -10.46 19.52
N GLY A 384 -7.04 -10.92 20.47
CA GLY A 384 -6.60 -11.40 21.77
C GLY A 384 -6.49 -10.33 22.87
N ASP A 385 -6.81 -9.07 22.57
CA ASP A 385 -6.81 -7.99 23.58
C ASP A 385 -8.17 -7.90 24.29
N PRO A 386 -8.29 -8.29 25.58
CA PRO A 386 -9.55 -8.20 26.32
C PRO A 386 -10.00 -6.75 26.58
N ASN A 387 -9.11 -5.77 26.37
CA ASN A 387 -9.40 -4.34 26.51
C ASN A 387 -9.60 -3.65 25.16
N ALA A 388 -9.71 -4.42 24.06
CA ALA A 388 -9.97 -3.89 22.73
C ALA A 388 -11.21 -2.98 22.70
N ILE A 389 -11.07 -1.80 22.09
CA ILE A 389 -12.11 -0.79 21.95
C ILE A 389 -12.47 -0.62 20.48
N PHE A 390 -13.77 -0.52 20.19
CA PHE A 390 -14.30 -0.24 18.86
C PHE A 390 -15.24 0.96 18.95
N VAL A 391 -14.96 2.01 18.17
CA VAL A 391 -15.79 3.23 18.14
C VAL A 391 -16.22 3.50 16.71
N PHE A 392 -17.52 3.57 16.48
CA PHE A 392 -18.12 3.87 15.18
C PHE A 392 -18.82 5.22 15.22
N GLN A 393 -18.40 6.12 14.34
CA GLN A 393 -18.89 7.49 14.28
C GLN A 393 -19.61 7.75 12.96
N THR A 394 -20.91 8.01 13.07
CA THR A 394 -21.77 8.38 11.93
C THR A 394 -22.48 9.70 12.22
N ALA A 395 -22.44 10.62 11.24
CA ALA A 395 -23.00 11.96 11.39
C ALA A 395 -24.54 11.99 11.27
N SER A 396 -25.14 10.98 10.62
CA SER A 396 -26.57 10.90 10.38
C SER A 396 -27.14 9.59 10.93
N ALA A 397 -26.93 8.46 10.27
CA ALA A 397 -27.67 7.24 10.56
C ALA A 397 -26.79 6.02 10.80
N LEU A 398 -27.32 5.10 11.61
CA LEU A 398 -26.87 3.71 11.71
C LEU A 398 -28.04 2.81 11.29
N THR A 399 -27.85 1.98 10.27
CA THR A 399 -28.82 0.97 9.84
C THR A 399 -28.24 -0.41 10.02
N VAL A 400 -28.95 -1.32 10.68
CA VAL A 400 -28.55 -2.72 10.82
C VAL A 400 -29.67 -3.60 10.32
N GLY A 401 -29.38 -4.48 9.36
CA GLY A 401 -30.38 -5.28 8.68
C GLY A 401 -31.33 -4.46 7.80
N ASP A 402 -31.98 -5.14 6.89
CA ASP A 402 -32.94 -4.57 5.93
C ASP A 402 -34.24 -5.41 5.91
N SER A 403 -34.57 -6.02 4.77
CA SER A 403 -35.51 -7.14 4.67
C SER A 403 -35.06 -8.38 5.44
N SER A 404 -33.76 -8.54 5.69
CA SER A 404 -33.17 -9.62 6.48
C SER A 404 -32.39 -9.06 7.67
N PRO A 405 -32.38 -9.76 8.83
CA PRO A 405 -31.61 -9.31 9.97
C PRO A 405 -30.10 -9.48 9.74
N SER A 406 -29.32 -8.54 10.27
CA SER A 406 -27.86 -8.63 10.35
C SER A 406 -27.41 -8.64 11.80
N SER A 407 -26.16 -9.04 12.04
CA SER A 407 -25.56 -9.12 13.36
C SER A 407 -24.18 -8.48 13.44
N VAL A 408 -23.82 -8.05 14.65
CA VAL A 408 -22.46 -7.65 15.03
C VAL A 408 -21.87 -8.73 15.92
N LYS A 409 -20.92 -9.49 15.38
CA LYS A 409 -20.24 -10.63 16.01
C LYS A 409 -18.95 -10.19 16.69
N LEU A 410 -18.68 -10.76 17.86
CA LEU A 410 -17.45 -10.53 18.61
C LEU A 410 -16.58 -11.80 18.57
N ILE A 411 -15.29 -11.65 18.26
CA ILE A 411 -14.33 -12.76 18.30
C ILE A 411 -13.04 -12.37 19.04
N ASN A 412 -12.27 -13.39 19.41
CA ASN A 412 -10.91 -13.27 19.98
C ASN A 412 -10.78 -12.30 21.16
N GLY A 413 -11.78 -12.31 22.07
CA GLY A 413 -11.76 -11.52 23.31
C GLY A 413 -12.47 -10.18 23.23
N ALA A 414 -13.12 -9.84 22.10
CA ALA A 414 -13.90 -8.62 22.00
C ALA A 414 -15.09 -8.65 22.97
N LEU A 415 -15.37 -7.52 23.62
CA LEU A 415 -16.43 -7.39 24.62
C LEU A 415 -17.43 -6.31 24.22
N ALA A 416 -18.72 -6.60 24.34
CA ALA A 416 -19.81 -5.69 23.98
C ALA A 416 -19.73 -4.34 24.70
N LYS A 417 -19.28 -4.33 25.95
CA LYS A 417 -19.11 -3.12 26.75
C LYS A 417 -18.08 -2.13 26.16
N ASN A 418 -17.15 -2.62 25.33
CA ASN A 418 -16.10 -1.81 24.69
C ASN A 418 -16.44 -1.42 23.23
N VAL A 419 -17.67 -1.69 22.78
CA VAL A 419 -18.14 -1.30 21.44
C VAL A 419 -19.07 -0.09 21.59
N TYR A 420 -18.81 0.98 20.85
CA TYR A 420 -19.54 2.24 20.94
C TYR A 420 -19.99 2.75 19.58
N TRP A 421 -21.23 3.22 19.50
CA TRP A 421 -21.82 3.78 18.30
C TRP A 421 -22.27 5.21 18.57
N TYR A 422 -21.51 6.18 18.06
CA TYR A 422 -21.87 7.58 17.99
C TYR A 422 -22.77 7.81 16.78
N VAL A 423 -24.04 8.17 17.01
CA VAL A 423 -25.02 8.35 15.93
C VAL A 423 -25.61 9.77 15.95
N GLY A 424 -25.24 10.57 14.95
CA GLY A 424 -25.61 11.99 14.88
C GLY A 424 -27.10 12.29 14.71
N SER A 425 -27.88 11.33 14.23
CA SER A 425 -29.34 11.40 14.20
C SER A 425 -29.97 10.10 14.71
N THR A 426 -30.26 9.13 13.86
CA THR A 426 -31.12 7.98 14.22
C THR A 426 -30.44 6.64 13.99
N ALA A 427 -30.66 5.70 14.91
CA ALA A 427 -30.28 4.30 14.72
C ALA A 427 -31.52 3.44 14.46
N VAL A 428 -31.48 2.60 13.41
CA VAL A 428 -32.53 1.64 13.06
C VAL A 428 -31.91 0.25 13.04
N ILE A 429 -32.33 -0.60 13.98
CA ILE A 429 -31.74 -1.90 14.24
C ILE A 429 -32.74 -3.00 13.92
N ASN A 430 -32.38 -3.83 12.95
CA ASN A 430 -33.11 -4.98 12.42
C ASN A 430 -34.60 -4.69 12.32
N TYR A 431 -34.98 -3.75 11.45
CA TYR A 431 -36.36 -3.29 11.32
C TYR A 431 -37.33 -4.45 10.99
N ALA A 432 -36.88 -5.44 10.21
CA ALA A 432 -37.62 -6.68 9.94
C ALA A 432 -37.66 -7.69 11.10
N GLY A 433 -36.95 -7.44 12.20
CA GLY A 433 -36.86 -8.30 13.39
C GLY A 433 -35.79 -9.39 13.27
N GLY A 434 -35.30 -9.88 14.41
CA GLY A 434 -34.24 -10.89 14.48
C GLY A 434 -32.83 -10.29 14.59
N GLY A 435 -31.82 -11.17 14.49
CA GLY A 435 -30.40 -10.78 14.53
C GLY A 435 -29.89 -10.33 15.90
N VAL A 436 -28.59 -10.07 15.98
CA VAL A 436 -27.90 -9.70 17.22
C VAL A 436 -27.06 -8.44 17.01
N MET A 437 -27.52 -7.33 17.57
CA MET A 437 -26.76 -6.10 17.66
C MET A 437 -25.85 -6.11 18.90
N THR A 438 -24.66 -5.53 18.77
CA THR A 438 -23.69 -5.46 19.86
C THR A 438 -23.12 -4.05 20.01
N GLY A 439 -23.07 -3.56 21.24
CA GLY A 439 -22.44 -2.30 21.62
C GLY A 439 -23.39 -1.24 22.16
N ASN A 440 -22.81 -0.17 22.65
CA ASN A 440 -23.51 0.95 23.26
C ASN A 440 -23.90 1.96 22.17
N ILE A 441 -25.18 1.97 21.79
CA ILE A 441 -25.72 2.91 20.81
C ILE A 441 -26.14 4.17 21.54
N ILE A 442 -25.53 5.30 21.15
CA ILE A 442 -25.91 6.62 21.63
C ILE A 442 -26.24 7.50 20.43
N ALA A 443 -27.53 7.72 20.22
CA ALA A 443 -28.10 8.47 19.11
C ALA A 443 -28.64 9.81 19.59
N ASN A 444 -28.45 10.86 18.80
CA ASN A 444 -29.00 12.17 19.14
C ASN A 444 -30.54 12.21 19.02
N SER A 445 -31.09 11.61 17.97
CA SER A 445 -32.46 11.85 17.50
C SER A 445 -33.36 10.60 17.45
N GLY A 446 -32.93 9.45 17.98
CA GLY A 446 -33.81 8.29 18.20
C GLY A 446 -33.15 6.94 17.96
N VAL A 447 -33.71 5.91 18.59
CA VAL A 447 -33.35 4.51 18.33
C VAL A 447 -34.61 3.70 18.08
N THR A 448 -34.63 2.94 16.99
CA THR A 448 -35.72 2.01 16.63
C THR A 448 -35.16 0.59 16.57
N LEU A 449 -35.75 -0.33 17.34
CA LEU A 449 -35.38 -1.75 17.33
C LEU A 449 -36.58 -2.59 16.91
N SER A 450 -36.53 -3.16 15.70
CA SER A 450 -37.66 -3.82 15.06
C SER A 450 -38.86 -2.90 14.78
N SER A 451 -39.60 -3.21 13.72
CA SER A 451 -40.80 -2.47 13.34
C SER A 451 -42.05 -2.90 14.14
N PRO A 452 -43.05 -2.00 14.27
CA PRO A 452 -44.40 -2.33 14.75
C PRO A 452 -45.05 -3.57 14.11
N ALA A 453 -44.74 -3.83 12.83
CA ALA A 453 -45.27 -4.96 12.08
C ALA A 453 -44.84 -6.31 12.66
N ASN A 454 -43.76 -6.34 13.46
CA ASN A 454 -43.26 -7.56 14.11
C ASN A 454 -43.92 -7.86 15.46
N SER A 455 -44.88 -7.07 15.92
CA SER A 455 -45.52 -7.24 17.24
C SER A 455 -46.08 -8.64 17.49
N THR A 456 -46.55 -9.32 16.43
CA THR A 456 -47.10 -10.68 16.47
C THR A 456 -46.12 -11.78 16.04
N ASN A 457 -44.91 -11.42 15.62
CA ASN A 457 -43.88 -12.34 15.18
C ASN A 457 -42.92 -12.67 16.35
N ALA A 458 -42.52 -13.95 16.47
CA ALA A 458 -41.56 -14.39 17.48
C ALA A 458 -40.09 -14.09 17.12
N ASN A 459 -39.82 -13.38 16.02
CA ASN A 459 -38.48 -12.95 15.63
C ASN A 459 -37.95 -11.88 16.58
N VAL A 460 -37.23 -12.31 17.61
CA VAL A 460 -36.65 -11.44 18.63
C VAL A 460 -35.36 -10.80 18.16
N THR A 461 -35.28 -9.47 18.21
CA THR A 461 -34.03 -8.72 18.01
C THR A 461 -33.28 -8.66 19.33
N THR A 462 -32.01 -9.07 19.35
CA THR A 462 -31.18 -9.00 20.55
C THR A 462 -30.21 -7.83 20.46
N LEU A 463 -30.08 -7.05 21.54
CA LEU A 463 -29.04 -6.04 21.72
C LEU A 463 -28.20 -6.39 22.95
N ASN A 464 -26.93 -6.72 22.75
CA ASN A 464 -25.95 -6.82 23.82
C ASN A 464 -25.25 -5.47 23.96
N GLY A 465 -25.80 -4.59 24.80
CA GLY A 465 -25.40 -3.18 24.81
C GLY A 465 -26.44 -2.24 25.40
N ARG A 466 -26.45 -1.00 24.89
CA ARG A 466 -27.33 0.09 25.33
C ARG A 466 -28.02 0.72 24.13
N ALA A 467 -29.25 1.20 24.31
CA ALA A 467 -30.03 1.93 23.30
C ALA A 467 -30.43 3.30 23.86
N ILE A 468 -29.62 4.32 23.58
CA ILE A 468 -29.76 5.66 24.15
C ILE A 468 -30.15 6.65 23.05
N SER A 469 -31.24 7.37 23.26
CA SER A 469 -31.65 8.54 22.49
C SER A 469 -31.57 9.78 23.37
N LEU A 470 -30.77 10.77 22.98
CA LEU A 470 -30.54 11.98 23.78
C LEU A 470 -31.73 12.94 23.75
N VAL A 471 -32.44 13.02 22.63
CA VAL A 471 -33.53 13.99 22.43
C VAL A 471 -34.86 13.28 22.22
N SER A 472 -34.94 12.36 21.26
CA SER A 472 -36.19 11.73 20.84
C SER A 472 -36.48 10.42 21.58
N SER A 473 -37.43 9.64 21.07
CA SER A 473 -37.86 8.39 21.67
C SER A 473 -36.95 7.21 21.35
N VAL A 474 -37.06 6.17 22.18
CA VAL A 474 -36.67 4.81 21.80
C VAL A 474 -37.94 4.01 21.54
N THR A 475 -38.00 3.35 20.39
CA THR A 475 -39.09 2.44 20.03
C THR A 475 -38.55 1.03 19.87
N MET A 476 -39.29 0.03 20.37
CA MET A 476 -38.86 -1.36 20.31
C MET A 476 -40.02 -2.35 20.18
N VAL A 477 -39.77 -3.46 19.50
CA VAL A 477 -40.75 -4.53 19.32
C VAL A 477 -40.04 -5.88 19.38
N ASN A 478 -40.47 -6.71 20.35
CA ASN A 478 -39.92 -8.06 20.56
C ASN A 478 -38.39 -8.02 20.65
N THR A 479 -37.90 -7.19 21.57
CA THR A 479 -36.46 -6.90 21.69
C THR A 479 -35.93 -7.33 23.04
N VAL A 480 -34.83 -8.09 23.05
CA VAL A 480 -34.09 -8.42 24.27
C VAL A 480 -32.87 -7.52 24.37
N ILE A 481 -32.74 -6.77 25.46
CA ILE A 481 -31.61 -5.87 25.70
C ILE A 481 -30.84 -6.37 26.92
N ASN A 482 -29.59 -6.79 26.70
CA ASN A 482 -28.66 -7.24 27.73
C ASN A 482 -27.67 -6.11 28.03
N VAL A 483 -27.87 -5.41 29.14
CA VAL A 483 -27.05 -4.26 29.50
C VAL A 483 -25.70 -4.74 30.03
N PRO A 484 -24.56 -4.26 29.49
CA PRO A 484 -23.25 -4.66 29.99
C PRO A 484 -22.98 -4.08 31.38
N ASN A 485 -22.43 -4.93 32.26
CA ASN A 485 -21.89 -4.56 33.58
C ASN A 485 -20.76 -3.52 33.49
#